data_AF-A0A0N0AT21-F1
#
_entry.id   AF-A0A0N0AT21-F1
#
_cell.length_a   1.000
_cell.length_b   1.000
_cell.length_c   1.000
_cell.angle_alpha   90.00
_cell.angle_beta   90.00
_cell.angle_gamma   90.00
#
_symmetry.space_group_name_H-M   'P 1'
#
loop_
_entity.id
_entity.type
_entity.pdbx_description
1 polymer ?
#
loop_
_entity_poly.entity_id
_entity_poly.type
_entity_poly.pdbx_seq_one_letter_code
_entity_poly.pdbx_strand_id
1 'polypeptide(L)'
;MERALATFHSLLDQVSDADLGRESHSTRWNNRQLLFHMLLGFLIIRALATLIRLFDRLPVRVGRGFARLLNAGTRPFDVVNYLGSWLGGAALGRRQMTALFDRVIAALHRRLDRETDVELARGMHYPTRWDPFFQDYMTLADLYRYPVRHFDFHHRQLTLKDRG
;
A
#
# COMPACT_ATOMS: atom_id res chain seq x y z
N MET A 1 -4.34 2.78 11.48
CA MET A 1 -3.14 1.98 11.17
C MET A 1 -3.05 0.78 12.10
N GLU A 2 -3.14 1.00 13.42
CA GLU A 2 -3.13 -0.08 14.43
C GLU A 2 -4.12 -1.23 14.16
N ARG A 3 -5.37 -0.94 13.75
CA ARG A 3 -6.32 -1.99 13.35
C ARG A 3 -5.78 -2.89 12.23
N ALA A 4 -5.14 -2.30 11.22
CA ALA A 4 -4.58 -3.07 10.11
C ALA A 4 -3.39 -3.91 10.58
N LEU A 5 -2.54 -3.38 11.47
CA LEU A 5 -1.44 -4.10 12.09
C LEU A 5 -1.93 -5.32 12.89
N ALA A 6 -2.88 -5.11 13.81
CA ALA A 6 -3.48 -6.17 14.61
C ALA A 6 -4.14 -7.25 13.75
N THR A 7 -4.89 -6.84 12.70
CA THR A 7 -5.50 -7.77 11.75
C THR A 7 -4.44 -8.59 11.02
N PHE A 8 -3.35 -7.96 10.58
CA PHE A 8 -2.26 -8.65 9.89
C PHE A 8 -1.51 -9.65 10.78
N HIS A 9 -1.30 -9.31 12.06
CA HIS A 9 -0.72 -10.23 13.03
C HIS A 9 -1.62 -11.46 13.19
N SER A 10 -2.92 -11.23 13.41
CA SER A 10 -3.92 -12.31 13.49
C SER A 10 -3.89 -13.22 12.26
N LEU A 11 -3.85 -12.65 11.05
CA LEU A 11 -3.79 -13.40 9.80
C LEU A 11 -2.51 -14.25 9.69
N LEU A 12 -1.34 -13.68 9.99
CA LEU A 12 -0.09 -14.42 9.89
C LEU A 12 0.10 -15.48 10.99
N ASP A 13 -0.54 -15.31 12.15
CA ASP A 13 -0.43 -16.26 13.25
C ASP A 13 -1.44 -17.41 13.13
N GLN A 14 -2.67 -17.13 12.67
CA GLN A 14 -3.77 -18.09 12.73
C GLN A 14 -3.97 -18.87 11.42
N VAL A 15 -3.65 -18.29 10.27
CA VAL A 15 -3.92 -18.93 8.96
C VAL A 15 -2.95 -20.09 8.71
N SER A 16 -3.46 -21.21 8.19
CA SER A 16 -2.65 -22.39 7.88
C SER A 16 -1.73 -22.13 6.67
N ASP A 17 -0.61 -22.86 6.54
CA ASP A 17 0.24 -22.75 5.35
C ASP A 17 -0.50 -23.17 4.07
N ALA A 18 -1.42 -24.14 4.19
CA ALA A 18 -2.28 -24.55 3.08
C ALA A 18 -3.16 -23.38 2.61
N ASP A 19 -3.80 -22.66 3.53
CA ASP A 19 -4.63 -21.50 3.19
C ASP A 19 -3.79 -20.34 2.65
N LEU A 20 -2.60 -20.10 3.19
CA LEU A 20 -1.66 -19.10 2.66
C LEU A 20 -1.24 -19.40 1.20
N GLY A 21 -1.19 -20.68 0.82
CA GLY A 21 -0.87 -21.13 -0.53
C GLY A 21 -2.03 -21.06 -1.52
N ARG A 22 -3.28 -20.91 -1.06
CA ARG A 22 -4.46 -20.84 -1.93
C ARG A 22 -4.49 -19.54 -2.74
N GLU A 23 -5.03 -19.63 -3.95
CA GLU A 23 -5.30 -18.47 -4.80
C GLU A 23 -6.32 -17.54 -4.13
N SER A 24 -6.01 -16.25 -4.11
CA SER A 24 -6.92 -15.22 -3.61
C SER A 24 -8.00 -14.88 -4.64
N HIS A 25 -9.12 -14.31 -4.17
CA HIS A 25 -10.27 -14.00 -5.01
C HIS A 25 -10.04 -12.73 -5.83
N SER A 26 -10.28 -12.82 -7.14
CA SER A 26 -10.14 -11.70 -8.08
C SER A 26 -8.74 -11.06 -8.13
N THR A 27 -7.68 -11.84 -7.83
CA THR A 27 -6.30 -11.41 -8.05
C THR A 27 -5.47 -12.55 -8.68
N ARG A 28 -4.23 -12.24 -9.10
CA ARG A 28 -3.28 -13.23 -9.66
C ARG A 28 -2.35 -13.83 -8.60
N TRP A 29 -2.53 -13.46 -7.33
CA TRP A 29 -1.66 -13.86 -6.22
C TRP A 29 -2.33 -14.94 -5.37
N ASN A 30 -1.51 -15.74 -4.69
CA ASN A 30 -1.98 -16.50 -3.53
C ASN A 30 -2.15 -15.60 -2.30
N ASN A 31 -2.79 -16.12 -1.25
CA ASN A 31 -3.07 -15.37 -0.04
C ASN A 31 -1.80 -14.80 0.61
N ARG A 32 -0.67 -15.53 0.61
CA ARG A 32 0.60 -15.03 1.14
C ARG A 32 1.16 -13.84 0.37
N GLN A 33 1.10 -13.89 -0.96
CA GLN A 33 1.54 -12.81 -1.83
C GLN A 33 0.62 -11.59 -1.75
N LEU A 34 -0.69 -11.82 -1.61
CA LEU A 34 -1.66 -10.76 -1.36
C LEU A 34 -1.45 -10.09 0.00
N LEU A 35 -1.14 -10.85 1.06
CA LEU A 35 -0.76 -10.29 2.36
C LEU A 35 0.49 -9.40 2.24
N PHE A 36 1.52 -9.84 1.52
CA PHE A 36 2.66 -8.97 1.28
C PHE A 36 2.28 -7.74 0.44
N HIS A 37 1.38 -7.86 -0.54
CA HIS A 37 0.86 -6.71 -1.29
C HIS A 37 0.13 -5.70 -0.38
N MET A 38 -0.65 -6.17 0.57
CA MET A 38 -1.30 -5.33 1.59
C MET A 38 -0.27 -4.55 2.42
N LEU A 39 0.82 -5.20 2.84
CA LEU A 39 1.97 -4.56 3.51
C LEU A 39 2.70 -3.56 2.59
N LEU A 40 2.88 -3.90 1.31
CA LEU A 40 3.53 -3.05 0.31
C LEU A 40 2.82 -1.70 0.17
N GLY A 41 1.48 -1.67 0.27
CA GLY A 41 0.70 -0.43 0.29
C GLY A 41 1.14 0.57 1.36
N PHE A 42 1.64 0.10 2.51
CA PHE A 42 2.22 0.97 3.56
C PHE A 42 3.67 1.37 3.27
N LEU A 43 4.46 0.48 2.68
CA LEU A 43 5.86 0.75 2.34
C LEU A 43 5.98 1.89 1.31
N ILE A 44 5.08 1.92 0.33
CA ILE A 44 5.12 2.93 -0.75
C ILE A 44 4.77 4.34 -0.28
N ILE A 45 4.09 4.52 0.87
CA ILE A 45 3.68 5.83 1.38
C ILE A 45 4.86 6.78 1.55
N ARG A 46 6.03 6.27 1.93
CA ARG A 46 7.24 7.10 2.05
C ARG A 46 7.67 7.69 0.71
N ALA A 47 7.60 6.91 -0.37
CA ALA A 47 7.93 7.36 -1.70
C ALA A 47 6.89 8.39 -2.19
N LEU A 48 5.60 8.10 -2.01
CA LEU A 48 4.51 9.01 -2.39
C LEU A 48 4.57 10.33 -1.60
N ALA A 49 4.78 10.29 -0.29
CA ALA A 49 4.93 11.48 0.53
C ALA A 49 6.15 12.33 0.10
N THR A 50 7.24 11.68 -0.32
CA THR A 50 8.40 12.38 -0.89
C THR A 50 8.03 13.09 -2.20
N LEU A 51 7.25 12.45 -3.07
CA LEU A 51 6.77 13.07 -4.30
C LEU A 51 5.93 14.32 -4.01
N ILE A 52 4.98 14.27 -3.06
CA ILE A 52 4.20 15.47 -2.67
C ILE A 52 5.14 16.60 -2.28
N ARG A 53 6.14 16.34 -1.42
CA ARG A 53 7.05 17.39 -0.96
C ARG A 53 7.91 18.00 -2.07
N LEU A 54 8.26 17.22 -3.09
CA LEU A 54 9.01 17.70 -4.25
C LEU A 54 8.12 18.52 -5.19
N PHE A 55 6.89 18.06 -5.43
CA PHE A 55 5.99 18.64 -6.42
C PHE A 55 5.10 19.77 -5.88
N ASP A 56 4.90 19.86 -4.57
CA ASP A 56 4.16 20.95 -3.91
C ASP A 56 4.78 22.34 -4.20
N ARG A 57 6.09 22.38 -4.49
CA ARG A 57 6.81 23.61 -4.84
C ARG A 57 6.84 23.90 -6.34
N LEU A 58 6.28 23.03 -7.17
CA LEU A 58 6.30 23.16 -8.62
C LEU A 58 4.97 23.73 -9.15
N PRO A 59 4.98 24.45 -10.31
CA PRO A 59 3.75 24.92 -10.91
C PRO A 59 2.76 23.78 -11.18
N VAL A 60 1.47 24.02 -10.97
CA VAL A 60 0.38 23.03 -11.13
C VAL A 60 0.43 22.29 -12.49
N ARG A 61 0.88 22.97 -13.55
CA ARG A 61 1.03 22.36 -14.89
C ARG A 61 2.05 21.21 -14.90
N VAL A 62 3.12 21.31 -14.12
CA VAL A 62 4.15 20.28 -13.99
C VAL A 62 3.58 19.05 -13.27
N GLY A 63 2.84 19.26 -12.18
CA GLY A 63 2.15 18.17 -11.46
C GLY A 63 1.19 17.39 -12.35
N ARG A 64 0.36 18.08 -13.15
CA ARG A 64 -0.54 17.43 -14.12
C ARG A 64 0.20 16.69 -15.23
N GLY A 65 1.29 17.26 -15.76
CA GLY A 65 2.13 16.60 -16.75
C GLY A 65 2.75 15.31 -16.22
N PHE A 66 3.24 15.34 -14.97
CA PHE A 66 3.81 14.19 -14.29
C PHE A 66 2.76 13.09 -14.06
N ALA A 67 1.58 13.42 -13.55
CA ALA A 67 0.49 12.45 -13.37
C ALA A 67 0.07 11.77 -14.69
N ARG A 68 0.05 12.52 -15.80
CA ARG A 68 -0.20 11.96 -17.14
C ARG A 68 0.91 11.01 -17.59
N LEU A 69 2.17 11.35 -17.34
CA LEU A 69 3.31 10.48 -17.64
C LEU A 69 3.22 9.18 -16.83
N LEU A 70 2.89 9.25 -15.54
CA LEU A 70 2.68 8.07 -14.70
C LEU A 70 1.51 7.21 -15.20
N ASN A 71 0.40 7.84 -15.61
CA ASN A 71 -0.73 7.13 -16.23
C ASN A 71 -0.36 6.46 -17.57
N ALA A 72 0.59 7.00 -18.33
CA ALA A 72 1.11 6.31 -19.52
C ALA A 72 1.96 5.09 -19.13
N GLY A 73 2.60 5.14 -17.96
CA GLY A 73 3.37 4.06 -17.35
C GLY A 73 2.55 3.02 -16.57
N THR A 74 1.22 2.96 -16.71
CA THR A 74 0.39 1.99 -15.96
C THR A 74 0.82 0.53 -16.21
N ARG A 75 1.04 0.13 -17.47
CA ARG A 75 1.44 -1.26 -17.77
C ARG A 75 2.76 -1.68 -17.11
N PRO A 76 3.86 -0.90 -17.20
CA PRO A 76 5.08 -1.26 -16.48
C PRO A 76 4.89 -1.21 -14.95
N PHE A 77 4.09 -0.29 -14.44
CA PHE A 77 3.73 -0.26 -13.01
C PHE A 77 3.02 -1.55 -12.59
N ASP A 78 2.02 -2.02 -13.34
CA ASP A 78 1.27 -3.26 -13.03
C ASP A 78 2.20 -4.48 -12.95
N VAL A 79 3.20 -4.55 -13.84
CA VAL A 79 4.21 -5.62 -13.85
C VAL A 79 5.08 -5.55 -12.61
N VAL A 80 5.62 -4.37 -12.28
CA VAL A 80 6.46 -4.19 -11.08
C VAL A 80 5.67 -4.45 -9.80
N ASN A 81 4.41 -3.98 -9.74
CA ASN A 81 3.51 -4.22 -8.62
C ASN A 81 3.26 -5.71 -8.44
N TYR A 82 2.93 -6.43 -9.52
CA TYR A 82 2.76 -7.87 -9.51
C TYR A 82 4.01 -8.61 -9.04
N LEU A 83 5.16 -8.34 -9.67
CA LEU A 83 6.41 -9.03 -9.38
C LEU A 83 6.93 -8.71 -7.98
N GLY A 84 6.83 -7.46 -7.54
CA GLY A 84 7.23 -7.05 -6.20
C GLY A 84 6.44 -7.78 -5.12
N SER A 85 5.12 -7.89 -5.30
CA SER A 85 4.27 -8.62 -4.37
C SER A 85 4.47 -10.12 -4.40
N TRP A 86 4.67 -10.68 -5.60
CA TRP A 86 5.00 -12.09 -5.77
C TRP A 86 6.33 -12.45 -5.10
N LEU A 87 7.40 -11.68 -5.37
CA LEU A 87 8.74 -11.88 -4.80
C LEU A 87 8.73 -11.73 -3.29
N GLY A 88 8.15 -10.64 -2.77
CA GLY A 88 8.11 -10.38 -1.32
C GLY A 88 7.32 -11.45 -0.57
N GLY A 89 6.16 -11.85 -1.10
CA GLY A 89 5.35 -12.93 -0.53
C GLY A 89 6.04 -14.29 -0.60
N ALA A 90 6.80 -14.58 -1.66
CA ALA A 90 7.55 -15.84 -1.78
C ALA A 90 8.77 -15.89 -0.84
N ALA A 91 9.54 -14.79 -0.77
CA ALA A 91 10.83 -14.76 -0.09
C ALA A 91 10.73 -14.53 1.43
N LEU A 92 9.78 -13.71 1.90
CA LEU A 92 9.69 -13.36 3.32
C LEU A 92 8.82 -14.34 4.11
N GLY A 93 9.36 -14.91 5.18
CA GLY A 93 8.60 -15.69 6.15
C GLY A 93 7.64 -14.83 6.98
N ARG A 94 6.69 -15.48 7.65
CA ARG A 94 5.65 -14.82 8.49
C ARG A 94 6.26 -13.79 9.47
N ARG A 95 7.22 -14.22 10.29
CA ARG A 95 7.91 -13.35 11.27
C ARG A 95 8.61 -12.15 10.62
N GLN A 96 9.18 -12.32 9.43
CA GLN A 96 9.85 -11.23 8.72
C GLN A 96 8.82 -10.21 8.21
N MET A 97 7.69 -10.68 7.68
CA MET A 97 6.59 -9.80 7.26
C MET A 97 5.97 -9.04 8.45
N THR A 98 5.71 -9.71 9.57
CA THR A 98 5.24 -9.09 10.82
C THR A 98 6.20 -8.00 11.29
N ALA A 99 7.48 -8.32 11.45
CA ALA A 99 8.48 -7.36 11.90
C ALA A 99 8.68 -6.20 10.91
N LEU A 100 8.53 -6.44 9.61
CA LEU A 100 8.54 -5.38 8.60
C LEU A 100 7.32 -4.48 8.74
N PHE A 101 6.14 -5.05 9.02
CA PHE A 101 4.92 -4.28 9.20
C PHE A 101 4.99 -3.39 10.46
N ASP A 102 5.44 -3.94 11.58
CA ASP A 102 5.66 -3.18 12.83
C ASP A 102 6.56 -1.96 12.57
N ARG A 103 7.68 -2.17 11.87
CA ARG A 103 8.63 -1.09 11.57
C ARG A 103 8.02 -0.01 10.69
N VAL A 104 7.27 -0.38 9.65
CA VAL A 104 6.68 0.62 8.76
C VAL A 104 5.56 1.38 9.46
N ILE A 105 4.69 0.72 10.23
CA ILE A 105 3.65 1.39 11.02
C ILE A 105 4.27 2.37 12.03
N ALA A 106 5.28 1.93 12.79
CA ALA A 106 5.97 2.80 13.74
C ALA A 106 6.66 3.99 13.04
N ALA A 107 7.24 3.78 11.85
CA ALA A 107 7.83 4.86 11.06
C ALA A 107 6.79 5.84 10.51
N LEU A 108 5.61 5.35 10.10
CA LEU A 108 4.51 6.18 9.63
C LEU A 108 3.90 7.01 10.76
N HIS A 109 3.70 6.43 11.95
CA HIS A 109 3.27 7.16 13.14
C HIS A 109 4.26 8.28 13.49
N ARG A 110 5.54 7.94 13.67
CA ARG A 110 6.60 8.94 13.94
C ARG A 110 6.67 10.05 12.89
N ARG A 111 6.27 9.76 11.65
CA ARG A 111 6.25 10.76 10.59
C ARG A 111 5.00 11.63 10.72
N LEU A 112 3.83 11.03 10.85
CA LEU A 112 2.55 11.70 11.02
C LEU A 112 2.55 12.64 12.23
N ASP A 113 3.13 12.23 13.36
CA ASP A 113 3.25 13.03 14.59
C ASP A 113 4.08 14.32 14.40
N ARG A 114 4.86 14.41 13.31
CA ARG A 114 5.67 15.57 12.96
C ARG A 114 5.06 16.44 11.86
N GLU A 115 4.00 15.98 11.19
CA GLU A 115 3.38 16.78 10.13
C GLU A 115 2.45 17.82 10.76
N THR A 116 2.52 19.05 10.26
CA THR A 116 1.62 20.14 10.61
C THR A 116 0.36 20.11 9.75
N ASP A 117 -0.72 20.78 10.17
CA ASP A 117 -1.94 20.93 9.35
C ASP A 117 -1.65 21.52 7.96
N VAL A 118 -0.71 22.46 7.90
CA VAL A 118 -0.25 23.07 6.64
C VAL A 118 0.43 22.03 5.76
N GLU A 119 1.26 21.14 6.31
CA GLU A 119 1.90 20.07 5.53
C GLU A 119 0.90 19.00 5.09
N LEU A 120 -0.06 18.67 5.96
CA LEU A 120 -1.11 17.70 5.67
C LEU A 120 -2.04 18.15 4.54
N ALA A 121 -2.25 19.46 4.38
CA ALA A 121 -3.05 20.05 3.31
C ALA A 121 -2.31 20.13 1.95
N ARG A 122 -0.98 19.97 1.92
CA ARG A 122 -0.20 19.97 0.67
C ARG A 122 -0.51 18.74 -0.16
N GLY A 123 -0.50 18.90 -1.48
CA GLY A 123 -0.88 17.82 -2.38
C GLY A 123 -0.28 17.94 -3.77
N MET A 124 -0.54 16.92 -4.58
CA MET A 124 -0.16 16.90 -5.99
C MET A 124 -1.14 16.05 -6.78
N HIS A 125 -1.02 16.12 -8.11
CA HIS A 125 -1.76 15.22 -8.98
C HIS A 125 -1.14 13.81 -8.99
N TYR A 126 -1.99 12.78 -8.89
CA TYR A 126 -1.60 11.36 -8.90
C TYR A 126 -2.24 10.61 -10.08
N PRO A 127 -1.64 9.49 -10.53
CA PRO A 127 -2.22 8.67 -11.58
C PRO A 127 -3.45 7.91 -11.07
N THR A 128 -4.61 8.15 -11.67
CA THR A 128 -5.89 7.52 -11.29
C THR A 128 -6.02 6.05 -11.74
N ARG A 129 -5.04 5.52 -12.47
CA ARG A 129 -5.08 4.16 -13.04
C ARG A 129 -4.26 3.13 -12.29
N TRP A 130 -3.45 3.56 -11.33
CA TRP A 130 -2.54 2.67 -10.60
C TRP A 130 -3.23 1.96 -9.45
N ASP A 131 -4.24 2.59 -8.86
CA ASP A 131 -4.95 2.08 -7.71
C ASP A 131 -6.38 2.67 -7.66
N PRO A 132 -7.42 1.89 -7.32
CA PRO A 132 -8.79 2.39 -7.22
C PRO A 132 -8.99 3.57 -6.25
N PHE A 133 -8.09 3.72 -5.28
CA PHE A 133 -8.14 4.79 -4.27
C PHE A 133 -7.30 6.01 -4.63
N PHE A 134 -6.56 5.98 -5.74
CA PHE A 134 -5.82 7.14 -6.23
C PHE A 134 -6.77 8.09 -6.94
N GLN A 135 -6.78 9.35 -6.49
CA GLN A 135 -7.58 10.42 -7.06
C GLN A 135 -6.69 11.34 -7.90
N ASP A 136 -7.32 12.11 -8.81
CA ASP A 136 -6.58 13.03 -9.68
C ASP A 136 -5.75 14.04 -8.88
N TYR A 137 -6.21 14.40 -7.68
CA TYR A 137 -5.46 15.19 -6.71
C TYR A 137 -5.55 14.53 -5.34
N MET A 138 -4.42 14.40 -4.65
CA MET A 138 -4.39 13.87 -3.29
C MET A 138 -3.48 14.72 -2.41
N THR A 139 -3.95 14.99 -1.20
CA THR A 139 -3.16 15.63 -0.15
C THR A 139 -2.29 14.61 0.59
N LEU A 140 -1.34 15.09 1.40
CA LEU A 140 -0.57 14.23 2.28
C LEU A 140 -1.49 13.52 3.30
N ALA A 141 -2.54 14.19 3.78
CA ALA A 141 -3.56 13.57 4.62
C ALA A 141 -4.28 12.40 3.91
N ASP A 142 -4.59 12.54 2.62
CA ASP A 142 -5.20 11.47 1.82
C ASP A 142 -4.25 10.28 1.64
N LEU A 143 -2.96 10.54 1.46
CA LEU A 143 -1.94 9.48 1.40
C LEU A 143 -1.83 8.71 2.72
N TYR A 144 -1.98 9.36 3.88
CA TYR A 144 -1.98 8.64 5.16
C TYR A 144 -3.23 7.76 5.36
N ARG A 145 -4.35 8.09 4.72
CA ARG A 145 -5.58 7.28 4.75
C ARG A 145 -5.57 6.15 3.72
N TYR A 146 -4.93 6.37 2.58
CA TYR A 146 -4.84 5.42 1.47
C TYR A 146 -4.46 3.98 1.88
N PRO A 147 -3.35 3.70 2.61
CA PRO A 147 -2.90 2.33 2.80
C PRO A 147 -3.88 1.50 3.65
N VAL A 148 -4.67 2.14 4.52
CA VAL A 148 -5.71 1.46 5.30
C VAL A 148 -6.90 1.08 4.42
N ARG A 149 -7.31 1.97 3.49
CA ARG A 149 -8.37 1.64 2.51
C ARG A 149 -7.92 0.52 1.57
N HIS A 150 -6.68 0.60 1.11
CA HIS A 150 -6.03 -0.43 0.31
C HIS A 150 -6.01 -1.79 1.02
N PHE A 151 -5.59 -1.80 2.28
CA PHE A 151 -5.58 -2.99 3.13
C PHE A 151 -6.98 -3.59 3.27
N ASP A 152 -7.98 -2.77 3.64
CA ASP A 152 -9.36 -3.25 3.85
C ASP A 152 -10.00 -3.81 2.57
N PHE A 153 -9.63 -3.27 1.41
CA PHE A 153 -10.08 -3.76 0.12
C PHE A 153 -9.51 -5.15 -0.17
N HIS A 154 -8.18 -5.30 -0.08
CA HIS A 154 -7.51 -6.57 -0.34
C HIS A 154 -7.78 -7.63 0.73
N HIS A 155 -8.07 -7.23 1.96
CA HIS A 155 -8.49 -8.17 3.01
C HIS A 155 -9.72 -8.99 2.59
N ARG A 156 -10.67 -8.38 1.86
CA ARG A 156 -11.88 -9.06 1.36
C ARG A 156 -11.62 -10.01 0.20
N GLN A 157 -10.42 -9.95 -0.38
CA GLN A 157 -10.00 -10.83 -1.47
C GLN A 157 -9.26 -12.06 -0.95
N LEU A 158 -8.93 -12.13 0.34
CA LEU A 158 -8.33 -13.33 0.93
C LEU A 158 -9.34 -14.49 0.94
N THR A 159 -8.88 -15.66 0.51
CA THR A 159 -9.69 -16.90 0.44
C THR A 159 -9.30 -17.86 1.56
N LEU A 160 -9.64 -17.46 2.78
CA LEU A 160 -9.33 -18.21 4.00
C LEU A 160 -10.50 -19.11 4.37
N LYS A 161 -10.22 -20.34 4.81
CA LYS A 161 -11.25 -21.17 5.45
C LYS A 161 -11.37 -20.71 6.90
N ASP A 162 -12.59 -20.45 7.35
CA ASP A 162 -12.86 -20.29 8.78
C ASP A 162 -12.41 -21.58 9.48
N ARG A 163 -11.54 -21.44 10.48
CA ARG A 163 -11.43 -22.47 11.51
C ARG A 163 -12.67 -22.29 12.39
N GLY A 164 -13.70 -23.07 12.08
CA GLY A 164 -14.76 -23.37 13.06
C GLY A 164 -14.17 -24.02 14.30
#